data_AF-X0VXM4-F1
#
_entry.id   AF-X0VXM4-F1
#
_cell.length_a   1.000
_cell.length_b   1.000
_cell.length_c   1.000
_cell.angle_alpha   90.00
_cell.angle_beta   90.00
_cell.angle_gamma   90.00
#
_symmetry.space_group_name_H-M   'P 1'
#
loop_
_entity.id
_entity.type
_entity.pdbx_description
1 polymer ?
#
loop_
_entity_poly.entity_id
_entity_poly.type
_entity_poly.pdbx_seq_one_letter_code
_entity_poly.pdbx_strand_id
1 'polypeptide(L)' 'NIDFTRHRIHGEVDVTQCFESGCDHGEKLLDFITQNDCRESGVEVLERCLYFLKKISHVDGSSLKVEHPADVFVVT' A
#
# COMPACT_ATOMS: atom_id res chain seq x y z
N ASN A 1 7.43 29.55 -16.96
CA ASN A 1 7.45 28.08 -17.12
C ASN A 1 8.60 27.56 -16.29
N ILE A 2 8.32 26.61 -15.39
CA ILE A 2 9.37 25.87 -14.69
C ILE A 2 9.61 24.63 -15.55
N ASP A 3 10.81 24.49 -16.09
CA ASP A 3 11.20 23.27 -16.79
C ASP A 3 11.55 22.20 -15.75
N PHE A 4 11.03 20.99 -15.95
CA PHE A 4 11.30 19.87 -15.06
C PHE A 4 11.43 18.57 -15.84
N THR A 5 12.23 17.66 -15.29
CA THR A 5 12.30 16.25 -15.72
C THR A 5 11.59 15.38 -14.70
N ARG A 6 10.65 14.53 -15.16
CA ARG A 6 9.97 13.53 -14.31
C ARG A 6 10.69 12.19 -14.39
N HIS A 7 11.08 11.65 -13.24
CA HIS A 7 11.57 10.29 -13.08
C HIS A 7 10.55 9.47 -12.29
N ARG A 8 10.11 8.32 -12.84
CA ARG A 8 9.26 7.38 -12.11
C ARG A 8 10.12 6.32 -11.44
N ILE A 9 9.92 6.15 -10.14
CA ILE A 9 10.47 5.07 -9.33
C ILE A 9 9.39 4.02 -9.19
N HIS A 10 9.68 2.81 -9.67
CA HIS A 10 8.80 1.65 -9.52
C HIS A 10 9.15 0.95 -8.21
N GLY A 11 8.43 1.31 -7.14
CA GLY A 11 8.50 0.67 -5.83
C GLY A 11 7.38 -0.34 -5.65
N GLU A 12 7.62 -1.31 -4.76
CA GLU A 12 6.63 -2.29 -4.33
C GLU A 12 6.65 -2.40 -2.81
N VAL A 13 5.51 -2.73 -2.23
CA VAL A 13 5.34 -2.96 -0.80
C VAL A 13 4.84 -4.39 -0.59
N ASP A 14 5.53 -5.14 0.28
CA ASP A 14 5.05 -6.44 0.74
C ASP A 14 3.91 -6.23 1.74
N VAL A 15 2.73 -6.71 1.39
CA VAL A 15 1.49 -6.56 2.16
C VAL A 15 1.00 -7.91 2.69
N THR A 16 1.84 -8.94 2.68
CA THR A 16 1.49 -10.30 3.14
C THR A 16 0.91 -10.26 4.55
N GLN A 17 1.56 -9.52 5.45
CA GLN A 17 1.18 -9.44 6.85
C GLN A 17 -0.13 -8.67 7.09
N CYS A 18 -0.60 -7.85 6.15
CA CYS A 18 -1.91 -7.19 6.26
C CYS A 18 -3.08 -8.19 6.32
N PHE A 19 -2.86 -9.43 5.84
CA PHE A 19 -3.88 -10.49 5.84
C PHE A 19 -3.76 -11.45 7.03
N GLU A 20 -2.79 -11.22 7.92
CA GLU A 20 -2.58 -12.01 9.14
C GLU A 20 -3.33 -11.36 10.30
N SER A 21 -4.38 -12.02 10.80
CA SER A 21 -5.18 -11.49 11.91
C SER A 21 -4.32 -11.32 13.17
N GLY A 22 -4.37 -10.12 13.76
CA GLY A 22 -3.62 -9.78 14.98
C GLY A 22 -2.14 -9.48 14.74
N CYS A 23 -1.70 -9.34 13.49
CA CYS A 23 -0.32 -8.97 13.18
C CYS A 23 -0.14 -7.45 13.29
N ASP A 24 0.54 -6.98 14.35
CA ASP A 24 0.78 -5.54 14.61
C ASP A 24 1.44 -4.82 13.43
N HIS A 25 2.38 -5.46 12.73
CA HIS A 25 3.00 -4.87 11.55
C HIS A 25 2.01 -4.74 10.38
N GLY A 26 1.23 -5.79 10.12
CA GLY A 26 0.21 -5.81 9.08
C GLY A 26 -0.88 -4.76 9.29
N GLU A 27 -1.34 -4.61 10.53
CA GLU A 27 -2.30 -3.58 10.92
C GLU A 27 -1.75 -2.17 10.66
N LYS A 28 -0.54 -1.87 11.15
CA LYS A 28 0.10 -0.57 10.93
C LYS A 28 0.37 -0.27 9.45
N LEU A 29 0.72 -1.31 8.68
CA LEU A 29 0.96 -1.16 7.25
C LEU A 29 -0.35 -0.89 6.51
N LEU A 30 -1.43 -1.55 6.89
CA LEU A 30 -2.75 -1.25 6.33
C LEU A 30 -3.16 0.19 6.63
N ASP A 31 -2.99 0.64 7.88
CA ASP A 31 -3.30 2.03 8.27
C ASP A 31 -2.44 3.05 7.50
N PHE A 32 -1.17 2.72 7.25
CA PHE A 32 -0.30 3.52 6.39
C PHE A 32 -0.82 3.58 4.95
N ILE A 33 -1.27 2.47 4.36
CA ILE A 33 -1.78 2.46 2.99
C ILE A 33 -3.11 3.22 2.88
N THR A 34 -4.00 3.07 3.86
CA THR A 34 -5.34 3.67 3.87
C THR A 34 -5.34 5.11 4.40
N GLN A 35 -4.25 5.53 5.05
CA GLN A 35 -4.14 6.81 5.78
C GLN A 35 -5.26 6.96 6.83
N ASN A 36 -5.64 5.87 7.49
CA ASN A 36 -6.75 5.78 8.43
C ASN A 36 -6.50 4.64 9.44
N ASP A 37 -6.95 4.76 10.70
CA ASP A 37 -7.04 3.60 11.60
C ASP A 37 -8.25 2.73 11.19
N CYS A 38 -7.97 1.66 10.45
CA CYS A 38 -9.00 0.79 9.92
C CYS A 38 -9.79 0.04 11.01
N ARG A 39 -9.26 -0.05 12.24
CA ARG A 39 -9.93 -0.74 13.36
C ARG A 39 -10.98 0.15 14.00
N GLU A 40 -10.72 1.45 14.10
CA GLU A 40 -11.72 2.43 14.57
C GLU A 40 -12.87 2.63 13.57
N SER A 41 -12.60 2.33 12.29
CA SER A 41 -13.58 2.46 11.19
C SER A 41 -14.63 1.33 11.12
N GLY A 42 -14.48 0.27 11.90
CA GLY A 42 -15.40 -0.86 11.96
C GLY A 42 -15.10 -2.00 10.96
N VAL A 43 -15.66 -3.17 11.25
CA VAL A 43 -15.31 -4.43 10.55
C VAL A 43 -15.60 -4.39 9.04
N GLU A 44 -16.70 -3.77 8.63
CA GLU A 44 -17.07 -3.70 7.20
C GLU A 44 -16.07 -2.87 6.38
N VAL A 45 -15.54 -1.79 6.96
CA VAL A 45 -14.53 -0.95 6.31
C VAL A 45 -13.22 -1.70 6.21
N LEU A 46 -12.79 -2.35 7.30
CA LEU A 46 -11.58 -3.19 7.33
C LEU A 46 -11.64 -4.29 6.25
N GLU A 47 -12.73 -5.05 6.19
CA GLU A 47 -12.94 -6.09 5.18
C GLU A 47 -12.87 -5.53 3.76
N ARG A 48 -13.46 -4.35 3.53
CA ARG A 48 -13.44 -3.70 2.22
C ARG A 48 -12.04 -3.24 1.83
N CYS A 49 -11.28 -2.69 2.77
CA CYS A 49 -9.89 -2.29 2.56
C CYS A 49 -9.01 -3.49 2.21
N LEU A 50 -9.11 -4.59 2.98
CA LEU A 50 -8.38 -5.83 2.70
C LEU A 50 -8.77 -6.44 1.35
N TYR A 51 -10.06 -6.43 1.01
CA TYR A 51 -10.54 -6.90 -0.29
C TYR A 51 -9.90 -6.13 -1.45
N PHE A 52 -9.89 -4.79 -1.39
CA PHE A 52 -9.29 -3.98 -2.44
C PHE A 52 -7.78 -4.13 -2.48
N LEU A 53 -7.11 -4.16 -1.32
CA LEU A 53 -5.67 -4.40 -1.23
C LEU A 53 -5.30 -5.72 -1.89
N LYS A 54 -6.04 -6.80 -1.61
CA LYS A 54 -5.83 -8.10 -2.24
C LYS A 54 -6.00 -8.04 -3.76
N LYS A 55 -7.01 -7.31 -4.24
CA LYS A 55 -7.33 -7.19 -5.66
C LYS A 55 -6.25 -6.45 -6.46
N ILE A 56 -5.62 -5.44 -5.86
CA ILE A 56 -4.54 -4.67 -6.52
C ILE A 56 -3.15 -5.26 -6.31
N SER A 57 -3.03 -6.28 -5.45
CA SER A 57 -1.77 -6.96 -5.20
C SER A 57 -1.55 -8.12 -6.17
N HIS A 58 -0.29 -8.52 -6.32
CA HIS A 58 0.13 -9.70 -7.06
C HIS A 58 1.00 -10.61 -6.19
N VAL A 59 1.11 -11.88 -6.57
CA VAL A 59 1.96 -12.85 -5.87
C VAL A 59 3.38 -12.77 -6.42
N ASP A 60 4.35 -12.62 -5.52
CA ASP A 60 5.78 -12.72 -5.81
C ASP A 60 6.44 -13.74 -4.87
N GLY A 61 6.72 -14.93 -5.40
CA GLY A 61 7.16 -16.07 -4.60
C GLY A 61 6.14 -16.45 -3.53
N SER A 62 6.53 -16.34 -2.26
CA SER A 62 5.65 -16.56 -1.10
C SER A 62 5.02 -15.27 -0.55
N SER A 63 5.32 -14.12 -1.14
CA SER A 63 4.85 -12.81 -0.69
C SER A 63 3.71 -12.30 -1.58
N LEU A 64 2.90 -11.41 -1.01
CA LEU A 64 1.92 -10.62 -1.74
C LEU A 64 2.39 -9.18 -1.80
N LYS A 65 2.54 -8.63 -3.00
CA LYS A 65 3.08 -7.28 -3.22
C LYS A 65 2.10 -6.37 -3.93
N VAL A 66 2.13 -5.09 -3.57
CA VAL A 66 1.38 -4.04 -4.26
C VAL A 66 2.35 -3.04 -4.86
N GLU A 67 2.08 -2.60 -6.09
CA GLU A 67 2.83 -1.51 -6.70
C GLU A 67 2.60 -0.21 -5.92
N HIS A 68 3.68 0.48 -5.58
CA HIS A 68 3.65 1.80 -4.96
C HIS A 68 4.62 2.73 -5.71
N PRO A 69 4.31 3.13 -6.95
CA PRO A 69 5.19 3.99 -7.72
C PRO A 69 5.26 5.39 -7.12
N ALA A 70 6.43 6.03 -7.22
CA ALA A 70 6.64 7.41 -6.84
C ALA A 70 7.22 8.19 -8.02
N ASP A 71 6.73 9.41 -8.25
CA ASP A 71 7.27 10.31 -9.28
C ASP A 71 8.15 11.38 -8.61
N VAL A 72 9.39 11.50 -9.07
CA VAL A 72 10.35 12.53 -8.66
C VAL A 72 10.45 13.56 -9.78
N PHE A 73 10.23 14.83 -9.44
CA PHE A 73 10.34 15.95 -10.37
C PHE A 73 11.61 16.74 -10.06
N VAL A 74 12.55 16.76 -11.01
CA VAL A 74 13.81 17.50 -10.90
C VAL A 74 13.66 18.79 -11.69
N VAL A 75 13.78 19.92 -10.99
CA VAL A 75 13.78 21.26 -11.59
C VAL A 75 15.22 21.65 -11.88
N THR A 76 15.47 22.13 -13.10
CA THR A 76 16.78 22.63 -13.55
C THR A 76 16.74 24.12 -13.80
#